data_AF-A0AAF1BJF2-F1
#
_entry.id   AF-A0AAF1BJF2-F1
#
_cell.length_a   1.000
_cell.length_b   1.000
_cell.length_c   1.000
_cell.angle_alpha   90.00
_cell.angle_beta   90.00
_cell.angle_gamma   90.00
#
_symmetry.space_group_name_H-M   'P 1'
#
loop_
_entity.id
_entity.type
_entity.pdbx_description
1 polymer ?
#
loop_
_entity_poly.entity_id
_entity_poly.type
_entity_poly.pdbx_seq_one_letter_code
_entity_poly.pdbx_strand_id
1 'polypeptide(L)'
;MKTSPISLEDAFDLYCKGISPGGPIWDQILGYWKESLVKPHKVLFMRYEDMKKEPQFQLRRLAHFLGKPFSQDDENLCLPDQIISLCSFDSIRKLEVNKAKNAAQGFSNAAFFRNGVVGDWKNYLSADMSSRLDQITEEKFRGSGLSI
;
A
#
# COMPACT_ATOMS: atom_id res chain seq x y z
N MET A 1 -12.71 -17.73 -23.22
CA MET A 1 -11.72 -17.03 -24.06
C MET A 1 -10.50 -16.74 -23.20
N LYS A 2 -9.31 -17.24 -23.58
CA LYS A 2 -8.05 -16.79 -22.96
C LYS A 2 -7.75 -15.41 -23.54
N THR A 3 -8.03 -14.35 -22.80
CA THR A 3 -7.60 -13.00 -23.17
C THR A 3 -6.08 -12.95 -23.05
N SER A 4 -5.40 -12.54 -24.12
CA SER A 4 -3.97 -12.22 -24.04
C SER A 4 -3.76 -11.14 -22.98
N PRO A 5 -2.69 -11.22 -22.17
CA PRO A 5 -2.40 -10.17 -21.21
C PRO A 5 -2.18 -8.85 -21.96
N ILE A 6 -2.77 -7.78 -21.43
CA ILE A 6 -2.54 -6.41 -21.89
C ILE A 6 -1.04 -6.08 -21.80
N SER A 7 -0.51 -5.32 -22.76
CA SER A 7 0.87 -4.83 -22.69
C SER A 7 1.04 -3.90 -21.48
N LEU A 8 2.28 -3.71 -21.02
CA LEU A 8 2.55 -2.77 -19.92
C LEU A 8 2.18 -1.35 -20.34
N GLU A 9 2.47 -0.98 -21.58
CA GLU A 9 2.25 0.33 -22.16
C GLU A 9 0.76 0.65 -22.24
N ASP A 10 -0.07 -0.28 -22.74
CA ASP A 10 -1.52 -0.11 -22.80
C ASP A 10 -2.14 -0.05 -21.39
N ALA A 11 -1.68 -0.92 -20.49
CA ALA A 11 -2.16 -0.91 -19.10
C ALA A 11 -1.80 0.39 -18.39
N PHE A 12 -0.59 0.90 -18.62
CA PHE A 12 -0.11 2.17 -18.10
C PHE A 12 -0.92 3.36 -18.65
N ASP A 13 -1.21 3.37 -19.95
CA ASP A 13 -2.00 4.44 -20.55
C ASP A 13 -3.45 4.45 -20.04
N LEU A 14 -4.08 3.27 -19.90
CA LEU A 14 -5.39 3.13 -19.25
C LEU A 14 -5.35 3.64 -17.80
N TYR A 15 -4.31 3.27 -17.04
CA TYR A 15 -4.13 3.75 -15.68
C TYR A 15 -4.00 5.27 -15.61
N CYS A 16 -3.19 5.88 -16.49
CA CYS A 16 -3.05 7.34 -16.60
C CYS A 16 -4.38 8.05 -16.93
N LYS A 17 -5.25 7.40 -17.70
CA LYS A 17 -6.61 7.88 -18.02
C LYS A 17 -7.60 7.66 -16.87
N GLY A 18 -7.18 7.05 -15.76
CA GLY A 18 -8.04 6.68 -14.63
C GLY A 18 -8.92 5.45 -14.89
N ILE A 19 -8.65 4.70 -15.96
CA ILE A 19 -9.40 3.51 -16.35
C ILE A 19 -8.72 2.29 -15.76
N SER A 20 -9.07 1.98 -14.52
CA SER A 20 -8.59 0.79 -13.81
C SER A 20 -9.68 0.28 -12.85
N PRO A 21 -9.61 -0.98 -12.37
CA PRO A 21 -10.51 -1.43 -11.32
C PRO A 21 -10.40 -0.54 -10.07
N GLY A 22 -11.49 0.15 -9.72
CA GLY A 22 -11.50 1.16 -8.65
C GLY A 22 -10.93 2.53 -9.05
N GLY A 23 -10.59 2.77 -10.31
CA GLY A 23 -10.09 4.04 -10.80
C GLY A 23 -11.16 5.14 -10.92
N PRO A 24 -10.74 6.42 -11.00
CA PRO A 24 -9.36 6.89 -10.93
C PRO A 24 -8.79 6.83 -9.50
N ILE A 25 -7.56 6.33 -9.36
CA ILE A 25 -6.94 6.10 -8.05
C ILE A 25 -6.76 7.41 -7.25
N TRP A 26 -6.48 8.52 -7.94
CA TRP A 26 -6.28 9.84 -7.32
C TRP A 26 -7.51 10.31 -6.56
N ASP A 27 -8.71 10.07 -7.11
CA ASP A 27 -9.95 10.47 -6.48
C ASP A 27 -10.21 9.67 -5.20
N GLN A 28 -9.88 8.36 -5.22
CA GLN A 28 -9.94 7.53 -4.03
C GLN A 28 -8.95 8.01 -2.95
N ILE A 29 -7.69 8.21 -3.32
CA ILE A 29 -6.65 8.68 -2.39
C ILE A 29 -7.04 10.02 -1.77
N LEU A 30 -7.46 10.99 -2.60
CA LEU A 30 -7.88 12.31 -2.12
C LEU A 30 -9.14 12.26 -1.27
N GLY A 31 -10.08 11.37 -1.59
CA GLY A 31 -11.28 11.16 -0.79
C GLY A 31 -10.92 10.75 0.64
N TYR A 32 -10.10 9.71 0.80
CA TYR A 32 -9.65 9.24 2.11
C TYR A 32 -8.72 10.22 2.81
N TRP A 33 -7.85 10.92 2.07
CA TRP A 33 -7.01 11.98 2.62
C TRP A 33 -7.85 13.08 3.25
N LYS A 34 -8.81 13.65 2.50
CA LYS A 34 -9.72 14.69 2.99
C LYS A 34 -10.53 14.22 4.19
N GLU A 35 -11.06 13.01 4.13
CA GLU A 35 -11.84 12.45 5.24
C GLU A 35 -10.98 12.24 6.50
N SER A 36 -9.70 11.89 6.34
CA SER A 36 -8.76 11.79 7.47
C SER A 36 -8.50 13.13 8.15
N LEU A 37 -8.56 14.24 7.42
CA LEU A 37 -8.43 15.58 7.98
C LEU A 37 -9.71 16.02 8.70
N VAL A 38 -10.89 15.67 8.16
CA VAL A 38 -12.19 16.01 8.76
C VAL A 38 -12.49 15.15 9.98
N LYS A 39 -12.13 13.86 9.95
CA LYS A 39 -12.42 12.88 11.01
C LYS A 39 -11.17 12.10 11.43
N PRO A 40 -10.15 12.77 12.01
CA PRO A 40 -8.87 12.14 12.34
C PRO A 40 -8.95 11.03 13.39
N HIS A 41 -10.06 10.98 14.15
CA HIS A 41 -10.37 9.95 15.14
C HIS A 41 -11.22 8.79 14.57
N LYS A 42 -11.62 8.85 13.29
CA LYS A 42 -12.36 7.79 12.59
C LYS A 42 -11.66 7.27 11.33
N VAL A 43 -10.75 8.06 10.75
CA VAL A 43 -9.99 7.67 9.56
C VAL A 43 -8.51 7.93 9.80
N LEU A 44 -7.72 6.85 9.82
CA LEU A 44 -6.27 6.91 9.88
C LEU A 44 -5.68 6.76 8.47
N PHE A 45 -5.09 7.83 7.96
CA PHE A 45 -4.36 7.79 6.69
C PHE A 45 -2.90 7.38 6.92
N MET A 46 -2.47 6.33 6.22
CA MET A 46 -1.11 5.76 6.29
C MET A 46 -0.57 5.54 4.88
N ARG A 47 0.75 5.75 4.71
CA ARG A 47 1.46 5.52 3.45
C ARG A 47 2.30 4.25 3.53
N TYR A 48 2.36 3.51 2.42
CA TYR A 48 3.10 2.26 2.36
C TYR A 48 4.60 2.47 2.63
N GLU A 49 5.17 3.51 2.06
CA GLU A 49 6.58 3.89 2.19
C GLU A 49 6.93 4.21 3.64
N ASP A 50 6.07 4.95 4.35
CA ASP A 50 6.27 5.26 5.77
C ASP A 50 6.20 3.99 6.63
N MET A 51 5.28 3.07 6.33
CA MET A 51 5.19 1.78 7.03
C MET A 51 6.45 0.93 6.82
N LYS A 52 7.09 1.04 5.66
CA LYS A 52 8.33 0.33 5.36
C LYS A 52 9.55 1.01 5.99
N LYS A 53 9.58 2.34 6.01
CA LYS A 53 10.68 3.15 6.53
C LYS A 53 10.70 3.17 8.06
N GLU A 54 9.54 3.32 8.69
CA GLU A 54 9.39 3.52 10.13
C GLU A 54 8.28 2.62 10.72
N PRO A 55 8.41 1.28 10.59
CA PRO A 55 7.35 0.33 10.96
C PRO A 55 6.93 0.44 12.43
N GLN A 56 7.90 0.66 13.33
CA GLN A 56 7.68 0.83 14.76
C GLN A 56 6.86 2.08 15.10
N PHE A 57 7.14 3.21 14.44
CA PHE A 57 6.38 4.44 14.63
C PHE A 57 4.95 4.29 14.09
N GLN A 58 4.82 3.74 12.88
CA GLN A 58 3.52 3.53 12.24
C GLN A 58 2.64 2.54 13.01
N LEU A 59 3.23 1.46 13.57
CA LEU A 59 2.51 0.52 14.43
C LEU A 59 2.00 1.20 15.71
N ARG A 60 2.83 2.02 16.38
CA ARG A 60 2.39 2.77 17.56
C ARG A 60 1.28 3.75 17.23
N ARG A 61 1.37 4.44 16.09
CA ARG A 61 0.33 5.36 15.60
C ARG A 61 -0.99 4.62 15.34
N LEU A 62 -0.94 3.44 14.72
CA LEU A 62 -2.11 2.58 14.54
C LEU A 62 -2.70 2.10 15.88
N ALA A 63 -1.85 1.65 16.79
CA ALA A 63 -2.26 1.17 18.11
C ALA A 63 -2.99 2.27 18.92
N HIS A 64 -2.46 3.49 18.92
CA HIS A 64 -3.12 4.66 19.51
C HIS A 64 -4.48 4.94 18.86
N PHE A 65 -4.54 4.93 17.53
CA PHE A 65 -5.77 5.17 16.78
C PHE A 65 -6.87 4.13 17.09
N LEU A 66 -6.48 2.86 17.31
CA LEU A 66 -7.39 1.79 17.71
C LEU A 66 -7.78 1.83 19.21
N GLY A 67 -7.30 2.82 19.98
CA GLY A 67 -7.53 2.90 21.42
C GLY A 67 -6.80 1.82 22.22
N LYS A 68 -5.69 1.30 21.68
CA LYS A 68 -4.85 0.25 22.27
C LYS A 68 -3.37 0.65 22.27
N PRO A 69 -2.99 1.81 22.84
CA PRO A 69 -1.59 2.19 22.92
C PRO A 69 -0.79 1.14 23.72
N PHE A 70 0.46 0.92 23.33
CA PHE A 70 1.35 0.02 24.09
C PHE A 70 1.65 0.62 25.46
N SER A 71 1.52 -0.21 26.48
CA SER A 71 1.94 0.10 27.85
C SER A 71 3.46 -0.04 28.00
N GLN A 72 4.01 0.45 29.11
CA GLN A 72 5.43 0.25 29.42
C GLN A 72 5.78 -1.24 29.52
N ASP A 73 4.87 -2.08 30.02
CA ASP A 73 5.07 -3.52 30.10
C ASP A 73 5.11 -4.16 28.71
N ASP A 74 4.25 -3.72 27.79
CA ASP A 74 4.29 -4.19 26.40
C ASP A 74 5.62 -3.85 25.71
N GLU A 75 6.14 -2.64 25.97
CA GLU A 75 7.45 -2.20 25.48
C GLU A 75 8.59 -3.03 26.11
N ASN A 76 8.52 -3.31 27.41
CA ASN A 76 9.51 -4.15 28.11
C ASN A 76 9.50 -5.60 27.59
N LEU A 77 8.34 -6.10 27.15
CA LEU A 77 8.19 -7.40 26.50
C LEU A 77 8.51 -7.37 24.99
N CYS A 78 8.92 -6.21 24.46
CA CYS A 78 9.18 -5.99 23.04
C CYS A 78 8.01 -6.39 22.13
N LEU A 79 6.75 -6.27 22.60
CA LEU A 79 5.58 -6.65 21.81
C LEU A 79 5.49 -5.93 20.46
N PRO A 80 5.82 -4.63 20.33
CA PRO A 80 5.84 -3.97 19.03
C PRO A 80 6.75 -4.67 18.01
N ASP A 81 7.95 -5.09 18.43
CA ASP A 81 8.89 -5.79 17.56
C ASP A 81 8.43 -7.20 17.21
N GLN A 82 7.81 -7.92 18.16
CA GLN A 82 7.21 -9.22 17.89
C GLN A 82 6.08 -9.13 16.86
N ILE A 83 5.20 -8.13 16.98
CA ILE A 83 4.12 -7.88 16.02
C ILE A 83 4.70 -7.55 14.64
N ILE A 84 5.69 -6.66 14.55
CA ILE A 84 6.34 -6.32 13.27
C ILE A 84 6.96 -7.56 12.64
N SER A 85 7.67 -8.39 13.42
CA SER A 85 8.28 -9.62 12.95
C SER A 85 7.24 -10.61 12.43
N LEU A 86 6.16 -10.83 13.18
CA LEU A 86 5.06 -11.73 12.82
C LEU A 86 4.36 -11.26 11.54
N CYS A 87 4.09 -9.96 11.44
CA CYS A 87 3.39 -9.34 10.32
C CYS A 87 4.30 -8.94 9.16
N SER A 88 5.61 -9.25 9.24
CA SER A 88 6.55 -8.89 8.18
C SER A 88 6.23 -9.64 6.88
N PHE A 89 6.58 -9.00 5.76
CA PHE A 89 6.38 -9.59 4.43
C PHE A 89 7.00 -10.99 4.32
N ASP A 90 8.22 -11.17 4.83
CA ASP A 90 8.93 -12.45 4.77
C ASP A 90 8.29 -13.52 5.66
N SER A 91 7.84 -13.15 6.87
CA SER A 91 7.15 -14.07 7.77
C SER A 91 5.83 -14.55 7.16
N ILE A 92 4.98 -13.63 6.71
CA ILE A 92 3.66 -13.98 6.16
C ILE A 92 3.83 -14.77 4.85
N ARG A 93 4.73 -14.36 3.95
CA ARG A 93 4.98 -15.07 2.68
C ARG A 93 5.42 -16.52 2.88
N LYS A 94 6.15 -16.81 3.97
CA LYS A 94 6.68 -18.16 4.26
C LYS A 94 5.66 -19.11 4.89
N LEU A 95 4.48 -18.64 5.29
CA LEU A 95 3.43 -19.50 5.83
C LEU A 95 2.94 -20.48 4.76
N GLU A 96 2.72 -21.75 5.13
CA GLU A 96 2.31 -22.80 4.19
C GLU A 96 0.99 -22.47 3.46
N VAL A 97 0.05 -21.82 4.16
CA VAL A 97 -1.19 -21.33 3.56
C VAL A 97 -0.96 -20.34 2.40
N ASN A 98 0.16 -19.63 2.41
CA ASN A 98 0.54 -18.64 1.38
C ASN A 98 1.46 -19.21 0.30
N LYS A 99 1.98 -20.43 0.47
CA LYS A 99 2.70 -21.19 -0.56
C LYS A 99 1.78 -22.10 -1.37
N ALA A 100 0.69 -22.55 -0.77
CA ALA A 100 -0.25 -23.48 -1.38
C ALA A 100 -1.00 -22.85 -2.56
N LYS A 101 -1.28 -23.64 -3.60
CA LYS A 101 -2.13 -23.25 -4.74
C LYS A 101 -3.62 -23.17 -4.39
N ASN A 102 -4.00 -23.46 -3.14
CA ASN A 102 -5.38 -23.51 -2.71
C ASN A 102 -5.91 -22.09 -2.53
N ALA A 103 -6.75 -21.69 -3.48
CA ALA A 103 -7.38 -20.38 -3.54
C ALA A 103 -8.85 -20.49 -3.11
N ALA A 104 -9.25 -19.71 -2.11
CA ALA A 104 -10.68 -19.54 -1.81
C ALA A 104 -11.41 -18.71 -2.89
N GLN A 105 -10.67 -18.01 -3.77
CA GLN A 105 -11.22 -17.02 -4.73
C GLN A 105 -10.57 -17.09 -6.13
N GLY A 106 -10.03 -18.24 -6.54
CA GLY A 106 -9.50 -18.44 -7.90
C GLY A 106 -8.07 -17.92 -8.17
N PHE A 107 -7.44 -17.25 -7.19
CA PHE A 107 -6.02 -16.86 -7.23
C PHE A 107 -5.22 -17.53 -6.11
N SER A 108 -4.06 -18.12 -6.45
CA SER A 108 -3.15 -18.68 -5.45
C SER A 108 -2.76 -17.63 -4.41
N ASN A 109 -2.74 -17.98 -3.12
CA ASN A 109 -2.33 -17.05 -2.06
C ASN A 109 -0.91 -16.50 -2.28
N ALA A 110 -0.05 -17.27 -2.96
CA ALA A 110 1.29 -16.82 -3.34
C ALA A 110 1.29 -15.57 -4.24
N ALA A 111 0.21 -15.34 -5.00
CA ALA A 111 0.09 -14.18 -5.90
C ALA A 111 0.01 -12.84 -5.15
N PHE A 112 -0.40 -12.84 -3.87
CA PHE A 112 -0.41 -11.64 -3.03
C PHE A 112 1.00 -11.21 -2.58
N PHE A 113 2.03 -12.06 -2.71
CA PHE A 113 3.39 -11.82 -2.21
C PHE A 113 4.43 -11.85 -3.34
N ARG A 114 4.61 -10.70 -4.01
CA ARG A 114 5.58 -10.53 -5.10
C ARG A 114 6.99 -10.14 -4.60
N ASN A 115 7.24 -8.83 -4.47
CA ASN A 115 8.55 -8.30 -4.03
C ASN A 115 8.47 -7.55 -2.70
N GLY A 116 7.38 -6.82 -2.44
CA GLY A 116 7.20 -6.09 -1.18
C GLY A 116 8.29 -5.03 -0.94
N VAL A 117 8.73 -4.32 -1.99
CA VAL A 117 9.78 -3.29 -1.91
C VAL A 117 9.29 -1.96 -2.49
N VAL A 118 9.83 -0.85 -1.98
CA VAL A 118 9.57 0.50 -2.48
C VAL A 118 10.47 0.76 -3.70
N GLY A 119 9.93 1.40 -4.74
CA GLY A 119 10.71 1.83 -5.90
C GLY A 119 10.88 0.78 -7.00
N ASP A 120 10.24 -0.38 -6.89
CA ASP A 120 10.33 -1.46 -7.90
C ASP A 120 9.80 -1.04 -9.27
N TRP A 121 9.00 0.02 -9.35
CA TRP A 121 8.51 0.60 -10.61
C TRP A 121 9.65 0.96 -11.57
N LYS A 122 10.85 1.29 -11.06
CA LYS A 122 12.04 1.63 -11.86
C LYS A 122 12.54 0.46 -12.72
N ASN A 123 12.16 -0.78 -12.38
CA ASN A 123 12.50 -1.97 -13.14
C ASN A 123 11.54 -2.20 -14.33
N TYR A 124 10.45 -1.43 -14.44
CA TYR A 124 9.38 -1.67 -15.41
C TYR A 124 9.04 -0.42 -16.24
N LEU A 125 8.98 0.76 -15.62
CA LEU A 125 8.61 1.99 -16.29
C LEU A 125 9.82 2.69 -16.88
N SER A 126 9.67 3.24 -18.09
CA SER A 126 10.64 4.18 -18.65
C SER A 126 10.60 5.52 -17.91
N ALA A 127 11.65 6.33 -18.10
CA ALA A 127 11.72 7.68 -17.52
C ALA A 127 10.54 8.56 -17.97
N ASP A 128 10.10 8.44 -19.23
CA ASP A 128 8.95 9.19 -19.76
C ASP A 128 7.63 8.74 -19.13
N MET A 129 7.46 7.44 -18.92
CA MET A 129 6.27 6.90 -18.25
C MET A 129 6.21 7.38 -16.80
N SER A 130 7.31 7.25 -16.04
CA SER A 130 7.32 7.71 -14.65
C SER A 130 7.09 9.22 -14.55
N SER A 131 7.74 10.01 -15.40
CA SER A 131 7.57 11.47 -15.44
C SER A 131 6.12 11.88 -15.74
N ARG A 132 5.48 11.22 -16.71
CA ARG A 132 4.06 11.44 -17.01
C ARG A 132 3.17 11.14 -15.81
N LEU A 133 3.43 10.05 -15.08
CA LEU A 133 2.64 9.66 -13.92
C LEU A 133 2.83 10.64 -12.75
N ASP A 134 4.06 11.08 -12.52
CA ASP A 134 4.42 12.08 -11.50
C ASP A 134 3.69 13.40 -11.78
N GLN A 135 3.73 13.89 -13.02
CA GLN A 135 3.03 15.10 -13.42
C GLN A 135 1.52 15.01 -13.20
N ILE A 136 0.88 13.92 -13.64
CA ILE A 136 -0.56 13.71 -13.42
C ILE A 136 -0.87 13.73 -11.92
N THR A 137 -0.04 13.07 -11.12
CA THR A 137 -0.29 12.97 -9.69
C THR A 137 -0.11 14.30 -8.97
N GLU A 138 0.92 15.08 -9.32
CA GLU A 138 1.11 16.44 -8.81
C GLU A 138 -0.06 17.35 -9.18
N GLU A 139 -0.52 17.32 -10.43
CA GLU A 139 -1.69 18.09 -10.89
C GLU A 139 -2.96 17.71 -10.11
N LYS A 140 -3.19 16.41 -9.90
CA LYS A 140 -4.36 15.92 -9.17
C LYS A 140 -4.33 16.29 -7.69
N PHE A 141 -3.16 16.23 -7.05
CA PHE A 141 -3.01 16.50 -5.63
C PHE A 141 -2.77 17.98 -5.31
N ARG A 142 -2.61 18.84 -6.32
CA ARG A 142 -2.37 20.27 -6.14
C ARG A 142 -3.42 20.91 -5.23
N GLY A 143 -2.94 21.63 -4.22
CA GLY A 143 -3.80 22.33 -3.25
C GLY A 143 -4.49 21.43 -2.22
N SER A 144 -4.28 20.11 -2.26
CA SER A 144 -4.85 19.18 -1.26
C SER A 144 -4.07 19.11 0.05
N GLY A 145 -2.82 19.58 0.05
CA GLY A 145 -1.88 19.38 1.16
C GLY A 145 -1.28 17.97 1.23
N LEU A 146 -1.68 17.04 0.33
CA LEU A 146 -1.05 15.74 0.20
C LEU A 146 0.15 15.84 -0.76
N SER A 147 1.33 15.52 -0.25
CA SER A 147 2.55 15.33 -1.05
C SER A 147 2.95 13.86 -1.06
N ILE A 148 3.50 13.43 -2.18
CA ILE A 148 4.07 12.10 -2.43
C ILE A 148 5.57 12.20 -2.59
#